data_AF-A0A9W4TD12-F1
#
_entry.id   AF-A0A9W4TD12-F1
#
_cell.length_a   1.000
_cell.length_b   1.000
_cell.length_c   1.000
_cell.angle_alpha   90.00
_cell.angle_beta   90.00
_cell.angle_gamma   90.00
#
_symmetry.space_group_name_H-M   'P 1'
#
loop_
_entity.id
_entity.type
_entity.pdbx_description
1 polymer ?
#
loop_
_entity_poly.entity_id
_entity_poly.type
_entity_poly.pdbx_seq_one_letter_code
_entity_poly.pdbx_strand_id
1 'polypeptide(L)'
;EKLFQQTITTAMRMLDNVIDLNYYPTAETKNSNLKHRPVGLGMMEKERGEKIEVERKERMDWNELRRQVRQNGMRNSNTMAIAPTATISNIAGCYPCIEAMYSNLYVKSNIAGEFETLEWLKYYNGSIQSIPYISQELKTKYKGVFELDPE
;
A
#
# COMPACT_ATOMS: atom_id res chain seq x y z
N GLU A 1 15.02 5.57 -8.02
CA GLU A 1 15.40 6.08 -6.69
C GLU A 1 15.00 7.54 -6.45
N LYS A 2 15.51 8.50 -7.24
CA LYS A 2 15.25 9.95 -7.07
C LYS A 2 13.76 10.33 -6.98
N LEU A 3 12.91 9.74 -7.84
CA LEU A 3 11.47 9.99 -7.82
C LEU A 3 10.81 9.50 -6.51
N PHE A 4 11.23 8.34 -6.00
CA PHE A 4 10.71 7.79 -4.75
C PHE A 4 11.06 8.71 -3.57
N GLN A 5 12.33 9.12 -3.45
CA GLN A 5 12.77 10.06 -2.42
C GLN A 5 12.01 11.39 -2.47
N GLN A 6 11.81 11.95 -3.67
CA GLN A 6 11.05 13.21 -3.87
C GLN A 6 9.58 13.07 -3.44
N THR A 7 8.94 11.96 -3.80
CA THR A 7 7.55 11.67 -3.40
C THR A 7 7.44 11.52 -1.89
N ILE A 8 8.35 10.79 -1.24
CA ILE A 8 8.37 10.63 0.22
C ILE A 8 8.60 11.99 0.92
N THR A 9 9.54 12.79 0.43
CA THR A 9 9.81 14.13 1.01
C THR A 9 8.58 15.03 0.95
N THR A 10 7.85 14.98 -0.15
CA THR A 10 6.61 15.75 -0.33
C THR A 10 5.50 15.23 0.56
N ALA A 11 5.28 13.91 0.60
CA ALA A 11 4.27 13.27 1.44
C ALA A 11 4.48 13.57 2.93
N MET A 12 5.73 13.53 3.41
CA MET A 12 6.06 13.86 4.80
C MET A 12 5.71 15.32 5.14
N ARG A 13 5.98 16.26 4.24
CA ARG A 13 5.58 17.67 4.43
C ARG A 13 4.06 17.84 4.42
N MET A 14 3.36 17.15 3.52
CA MET A 14 1.90 17.18 3.48
C MET A 14 1.29 16.65 4.78
N LEU A 15 1.80 15.53 5.31
CA LEU A 15 1.35 14.95 6.57
C LEU A 15 1.67 15.86 7.78
N ASP A 16 2.84 16.50 7.81
CA ASP A 16 3.17 17.46 8.87
C ASP A 16 2.24 18.68 8.86
N ASN A 17 1.90 19.20 7.66
CA ASN A 17 0.96 20.32 7.53
C ASN A 17 -0.45 19.96 8.02
N VAL A 18 -0.89 18.71 7.85
CA VAL A 18 -2.20 18.25 8.34
C VAL A 18 -2.31 18.43 9.85
N ILE A 19 -1.23 18.25 10.62
CA ILE A 19 -1.27 18.44 12.08
C ILE A 19 -1.68 19.86 12.46
N ASP A 20 -1.21 20.86 11.71
CA ASP A 20 -1.49 22.27 12.00
C ASP A 20 -2.87 22.70 11.48
N LEU A 21 -3.32 22.11 10.37
CA LEU A 21 -4.60 22.42 9.72
C LEU A 21 -5.79 21.63 10.28
N ASN A 22 -5.55 20.52 10.96
CA ASN A 22 -6.61 19.62 11.39
C ASN A 22 -7.51 20.25 12.46
N TYR A 23 -8.81 20.02 12.33
CA TYR A 23 -9.75 20.29 13.41
C TYR A 23 -9.70 19.14 14.43
N TYR A 24 -9.45 19.47 15.69
CA TYR A 24 -9.37 18.51 16.78
C TYR A 24 -10.65 18.55 17.62
N PRO A 25 -11.43 17.45 17.68
CA PRO A 25 -12.66 17.39 18.47
C PRO A 25 -12.43 17.52 19.99
N THR A 26 -11.23 17.16 20.47
CA THR A 26 -10.87 17.22 21.90
C THR A 26 -9.52 17.92 22.09
N ALA A 27 -9.36 18.58 23.24
CA ALA A 27 -8.13 19.32 23.57
C ALA A 27 -6.94 18.37 23.78
N GLU A 28 -7.19 17.18 24.31
CA GLU A 28 -6.20 16.14 24.56
C GLU A 28 -5.57 15.65 23.25
N THR A 29 -6.39 15.41 22.22
CA THR A 29 -5.88 14.99 20.89
C THR A 29 -5.08 16.10 20.24
N LYS A 30 -5.53 17.36 20.35
CA LYS A 30 -4.77 18.52 19.88
C LYS A 30 -3.41 18.63 20.58
N ASN A 31 -3.40 18.56 21.90
CA ASN A 31 -2.19 18.68 22.71
C ASN A 31 -1.20 17.57 22.40
N SER A 32 -1.67 16.33 22.26
CA SER A 32 -0.83 15.18 21.88
C SER A 32 -0.21 15.36 20.49
N ASN A 33 -1.02 15.69 19.48
CA ASN A 33 -0.53 15.85 18.10
C ASN A 33 0.41 17.04 17.96
N LEU A 34 0.15 18.17 18.61
CA LEU A 34 1.06 19.32 18.57
C LEU A 34 2.38 19.05 19.30
N LYS A 35 2.36 18.25 20.37
CA LYS A 35 3.55 17.91 21.16
C LYS A 35 4.44 16.87 20.49
N HIS A 36 3.86 15.83 19.89
CA HIS A 36 4.61 14.67 19.40
C HIS A 36 4.67 14.58 17.87
N ARG A 37 3.74 15.24 17.17
CA ARG A 37 3.63 15.26 15.71
C ARG A 37 3.79 13.89 15.03
N PRO A 38 3.07 12.84 15.47
CA PRO A 38 3.19 11.52 14.84
C PRO A 38 2.55 11.53 13.44
N VAL A 39 3.23 10.94 12.45
CA VAL A 39 2.70 10.72 11.10
C VAL A 39 2.96 9.29 10.63
N GLY A 40 2.14 8.79 9.70
CA GLY A 40 2.22 7.42 9.21
C GLY A 40 2.26 7.36 7.69
N LEU A 41 3.37 6.90 7.15
CA LEU A 41 3.52 6.55 5.73
C LEU A 41 3.55 5.02 5.57
N GLY A 42 2.72 4.48 4.66
CA GLY A 42 2.63 3.06 4.35
C GLY A 42 3.21 2.70 2.97
N MET A 43 3.67 1.46 2.81
CA MET A 43 4.12 0.90 1.53
C MET A 43 3.17 -0.23 1.09
N MET A 44 3.05 -0.46 -0.22
CA MET A 44 2.03 -1.36 -0.81
C MET A 44 2.59 -2.58 -1.55
N GLU A 45 3.88 -2.88 -1.36
CA GLU A 45 4.60 -3.69 -2.34
C GLU A 45 4.60 -5.20 -2.11
N LYS A 46 4.70 -5.62 -0.84
CA LYS A 46 4.95 -7.03 -0.47
C LYS A 46 3.98 -8.00 -1.13
N GLU A 47 2.76 -7.54 -1.45
CA GLU A 47 1.62 -8.43 -1.70
C GLU A 47 1.08 -8.32 -3.12
N ARG A 48 1.74 -7.52 -3.95
CA ARG A 48 1.43 -7.40 -5.37
C ARG A 48 1.97 -8.57 -6.19
N GLY A 49 2.81 -9.44 -5.62
CA GLY A 49 3.45 -10.56 -6.33
C GLY A 49 4.32 -10.15 -7.52
N GLU A 50 4.47 -8.84 -7.76
CA GLU A 50 5.23 -8.26 -8.83
C GLU A 50 6.57 -7.80 -8.28
N LYS A 51 7.64 -8.35 -8.86
CA LYS A 51 9.00 -7.90 -8.58
C LYS A 51 9.15 -6.52 -9.21
N ILE A 52 8.95 -5.46 -8.43
CA ILE A 52 9.30 -4.12 -8.90
C ILE A 52 10.81 -4.15 -9.12
N GLU A 53 11.26 -3.97 -10.36
CA GLU A 53 12.68 -3.91 -10.75
C GLU A 53 13.31 -2.60 -10.28
N VAL A 54 13.28 -2.40 -8.96
CA VAL A 54 14.05 -1.40 -8.27
C VAL A 54 15.13 -2.16 -7.51
N GLU A 55 16.36 -1.70 -7.64
CA GLU A 55 17.47 -2.24 -6.89
C GLU A 55 17.27 -1.94 -5.39
N ARG A 56 16.85 -2.95 -4.61
CA ARG A 56 16.59 -2.86 -3.16
C ARG A 56 17.80 -3.10 -2.28
N LYS A 57 18.95 -3.35 -2.90
CA LYS A 57 20.18 -3.74 -2.21
C LYS A 57 21.02 -2.54 -1.77
N GLU A 58 20.56 -1.32 -2.01
CA GLU A 58 21.22 -0.16 -1.47
C GLU A 58 21.06 -0.09 0.05
N ARG A 59 22.19 -0.29 0.72
CA ARG A 59 22.34 0.11 2.11
C ARG A 59 22.72 1.58 2.10
N MET A 60 21.75 2.45 2.37
CA MET A 60 22.03 3.86 2.63
C MET A 60 22.97 4.02 3.83
N ASP A 61 23.75 5.10 3.86
CA ASP A 61 24.59 5.42 5.02
C ASP A 61 23.73 5.89 6.20
N TRP A 62 23.32 4.93 7.01
CA TRP A 62 22.58 5.17 8.25
C TRP A 62 23.42 5.92 9.30
N ASN A 63 24.75 5.91 9.21
CA ASN A 63 25.59 6.60 10.19
C ASN A 63 25.51 8.11 10.01
N GLU A 64 25.57 8.57 8.76
CA GLU A 64 25.38 9.98 8.45
C GLU A 64 23.96 10.45 8.83
N LEU A 65 22.92 9.66 8.51
CA LEU A 65 21.55 9.99 8.94
C LEU A 65 21.43 10.08 10.47
N ARG A 66 21.98 9.13 11.22
CA ARG A 66 21.98 9.17 12.69
C ARG A 66 22.72 10.40 13.22
N ARG A 67 23.82 10.81 12.59
CA ARG A 67 24.56 12.03 12.96
C ARG A 67 23.70 13.27 12.77
N GLN A 68 23.03 13.40 11.62
CA GLN A 68 22.13 14.52 11.35
C GLN A 68 20.94 14.56 12.32
N VAL A 69 20.31 13.42 12.61
CA VAL A 69 19.21 13.33 13.59
C VAL A 69 19.67 13.71 14.99
N ARG A 70 20.88 13.33 15.41
CA ARG A 70 21.43 13.75 16.71
C ARG A 70 21.70 15.26 16.77
N GLN A 71 22.17 15.85 15.67
CA GLN A 71 22.52 17.27 15.62
C GLN A 71 21.28 18.17 15.54
N ASN A 72 20.28 17.78 14.73
CA ASN A 72 19.15 18.65 14.36
C ASN A 72 17.81 18.19 14.95
N GLY A 73 17.75 16.98 15.53
CA GLY A 73 16.50 16.34 15.94
C GLY A 73 15.67 15.86 14.74
N MET A 74 14.44 15.40 15.04
CA MET A 74 13.42 15.10 14.03
C MET A 74 12.16 15.92 14.31
N ARG A 75 11.44 16.28 13.24
CA ARG A 75 10.17 17.02 13.33
C ARG A 75 9.02 16.18 13.87
N ASN A 76 8.98 14.89 13.49
CA ASN A 76 7.90 13.95 13.80
C ASN A 76 8.44 12.81 14.66
N SER A 77 7.73 12.43 15.73
CA SER A 77 8.16 11.33 16.61
C SER A 77 8.09 9.96 15.93
N ASN A 78 7.10 9.78 15.06
CA ASN A 78 6.84 8.57 14.29
C ASN A 78 6.58 8.96 12.85
N THR A 79 7.05 8.16 11.89
CA THR A 79 6.98 8.50 10.46
C THR A 79 6.41 7.40 9.56
N MET A 80 6.28 6.17 10.05
CA MET A 80 5.83 5.03 9.27
C MET A 80 4.70 4.29 9.97
N ALA A 81 3.62 4.05 9.24
CA ALA A 81 2.51 3.20 9.66
C ALA A 81 1.83 2.63 8.42
N ILE A 82 1.61 1.33 8.42
CA ILE A 82 0.89 0.63 7.35
C ILE A 82 -0.56 0.50 7.81
N ALA A 83 -1.47 1.24 7.18
CA ALA A 83 -2.89 1.27 7.50
C ALA A 83 -3.73 0.66 6.36
N PRO A 84 -4.96 0.18 6.61
CA PRO A 84 -5.88 -0.24 5.55
C PRO A 84 -6.14 0.90 4.56
N THR A 85 -6.11 0.59 3.25
CA THR A 85 -6.20 1.61 2.18
C THR A 85 -7.34 1.38 1.20
N ALA A 86 -8.33 0.55 1.53
CA ALA A 86 -9.39 0.11 0.62
C ALA A 86 -9.97 1.24 -0.26
N THR A 87 -10.39 2.37 0.33
CA THR A 87 -10.98 3.49 -0.43
C THR A 87 -9.97 4.18 -1.35
N ILE A 88 -8.79 4.55 -0.83
CA ILE A 88 -7.80 5.31 -1.62
C ILE A 88 -7.14 4.45 -2.70
N SER A 89 -7.02 3.14 -2.47
CA SER A 89 -6.47 2.18 -3.44
C SER A 89 -7.46 1.94 -4.58
N ASN A 90 -8.76 1.88 -4.29
CA ASN A 90 -9.80 1.87 -5.34
C ASN A 90 -9.76 3.13 -6.21
N ILE A 91 -9.56 4.32 -5.62
CA ILE A 91 -9.44 5.59 -6.36
C ILE A 91 -8.19 5.59 -7.24
N ALA A 92 -7.06 5.10 -6.71
CA ALA A 92 -5.80 5.02 -7.43
C ALA A 92 -5.72 3.85 -8.43
N GLY A 93 -6.73 2.98 -8.48
CA GLY A 93 -6.75 1.81 -9.35
C GLY A 93 -5.68 0.77 -8.98
N CYS A 94 -5.40 0.60 -7.69
CA CYS A 94 -4.32 -0.25 -7.20
C CYS A 94 -4.77 -1.16 -6.04
N TYR A 95 -4.00 -2.20 -5.72
CA TYR A 95 -4.34 -3.10 -4.60
C TYR A 95 -4.24 -2.42 -3.23
N PRO A 96 -5.10 -2.81 -2.27
CA PRO A 96 -5.05 -2.28 -0.93
C PRO A 96 -3.77 -2.73 -0.22
N CYS A 97 -3.01 -1.73 0.26
CA CYS A 97 -1.98 -1.89 1.27
C CYS A 97 -0.99 -3.02 0.94
N ILE A 98 -0.68 -3.84 1.94
CA ILE A 98 0.09 -5.07 1.85
C ILE A 98 -0.85 -6.29 1.92
N GLU A 99 -2.03 -6.24 1.32
CA GLU A 99 -2.92 -7.41 1.31
C GLU A 99 -2.80 -8.12 -0.04
N ALA A 100 -2.67 -9.45 -0.02
CA ALA A 100 -2.76 -10.25 -1.22
C ALA A 100 -4.13 -10.10 -1.89
N MET A 101 -4.17 -10.31 -3.20
CA MET A 101 -5.41 -10.19 -3.95
C MET A 101 -6.46 -11.18 -3.42
N TYR A 102 -7.62 -10.68 -3.00
CA TYR A 102 -8.71 -11.52 -2.53
C TYR A 102 -9.29 -12.41 -3.63
N SER A 103 -9.51 -11.85 -4.82
CA SER A 103 -10.04 -12.56 -5.98
C SER A 103 -9.59 -11.88 -7.28
N ASN A 104 -9.31 -12.66 -8.32
CA ASN A 104 -9.02 -12.12 -9.66
C ASN A 104 -10.27 -11.55 -10.36
N LEU A 105 -11.44 -11.78 -9.77
CA LEU A 105 -12.70 -11.24 -10.25
C LEU A 105 -13.30 -10.31 -9.20
N TYR A 106 -13.42 -9.04 -9.56
CA TYR A 106 -14.16 -8.06 -8.79
C TYR A 106 -15.40 -7.61 -9.58
N VAL A 107 -16.56 -8.18 -9.25
CA VAL A 107 -17.83 -7.78 -9.86
C VAL A 107 -18.43 -6.65 -9.02
N LYS A 108 -18.48 -5.46 -9.61
CA LYS A 108 -19.29 -4.35 -9.11
C LYS A 108 -20.51 -4.22 -10.02
N SER A 109 -21.70 -4.51 -9.51
CA SER A 109 -22.93 -4.50 -10.30
C SER A 109 -23.21 -3.09 -10.85
N ASN A 110 -23.17 -2.96 -12.18
CA ASN A 110 -23.72 -1.84 -12.96
C ASN A 110 -24.40 -2.39 -14.22
N ILE A 111 -25.31 -1.61 -14.82
CA ILE A 111 -26.40 -2.05 -15.73
C ILE A 111 -25.93 -2.62 -17.10
N ALA A 112 -24.63 -2.83 -17.35
CA ALA A 112 -24.08 -2.83 -18.71
C ALA A 112 -23.68 -4.19 -19.35
N GLY A 113 -24.18 -5.32 -18.87
CA GLY A 113 -24.02 -6.62 -19.56
C GLY A 113 -22.63 -7.29 -19.43
N GLU A 114 -22.52 -8.54 -19.90
CA GLU A 114 -21.46 -9.49 -19.54
C GLU A 114 -20.57 -9.92 -20.73
N PHE A 115 -19.29 -10.21 -20.47
CA PHE A 115 -18.28 -10.71 -21.42
C PHE A 115 -17.85 -12.15 -21.06
N GLU A 116 -17.65 -13.04 -22.05
CA GLU A 116 -17.42 -14.49 -21.88
C GLU A 116 -16.23 -14.85 -20.96
N THR A 117 -15.14 -14.08 -20.94
CA THR A 117 -13.99 -14.34 -20.04
C THR A 117 -14.37 -14.20 -18.56
N LEU A 118 -15.44 -13.45 -18.27
CA LEU A 118 -15.99 -13.35 -16.92
C LEU A 118 -16.75 -14.61 -16.51
N GLU A 119 -17.28 -15.41 -17.43
CA GLU A 119 -18.12 -16.57 -17.06
C GLU A 119 -17.32 -17.65 -16.34
N TRP A 120 -16.14 -18.01 -16.86
CA TRP A 120 -15.24 -18.96 -16.21
C TRP A 120 -14.74 -18.45 -14.85
N LEU A 121 -14.40 -17.17 -14.77
CA LEU A 121 -14.01 -16.54 -13.51
C LEU A 121 -15.19 -16.51 -12.53
N LYS A 122 -16.42 -16.24 -12.98
CA LYS A 122 -17.62 -16.29 -12.13
C LYS A 122 -17.85 -17.69 -11.60
N TYR A 123 -17.75 -18.70 -12.47
CA TYR A 123 -17.93 -20.10 -12.10
C TYR A 123 -16.95 -20.55 -11.01
N TYR A 124 -15.70 -20.10 -11.08
CA TYR A 124 -14.65 -20.41 -10.11
C TYR A 124 -14.44 -19.33 -9.02
N ASN A 125 -15.42 -18.43 -8.79
CA ASN A 125 -15.34 -17.36 -7.79
C ASN A 125 -14.07 -16.49 -7.88
N GLY A 126 -13.56 -16.31 -9.10
CA GLY A 126 -12.36 -15.57 -9.45
C GLY A 126 -11.03 -16.30 -9.21
N SER A 127 -11.07 -17.60 -8.92
CA SER A 127 -9.89 -18.46 -9.03
C SER A 127 -9.64 -18.85 -10.49
N ILE A 128 -8.38 -18.87 -10.90
CA ILE A 128 -7.96 -19.35 -12.22
C ILE A 128 -7.28 -20.72 -12.19
N GLN A 129 -7.11 -21.31 -11.01
CA GLN A 129 -6.29 -22.52 -10.83
C GLN A 129 -6.88 -23.72 -11.58
N SER A 130 -8.22 -23.81 -11.59
CA SER A 130 -8.97 -24.90 -12.21
C SER A 130 -9.29 -24.68 -13.70
N ILE A 131 -8.92 -23.53 -14.28
CA ILE A 131 -9.22 -23.22 -15.68
C ILE A 131 -8.20 -23.94 -16.58
N PRO A 132 -8.63 -24.84 -17.49
CA PRO A 132 -7.73 -25.76 -18.18
C PRO A 132 -6.83 -25.11 -19.23
N TYR A 133 -7.27 -24.01 -19.86
CA TYR A 133 -6.53 -23.33 -20.93
C TYR A 133 -5.56 -22.24 -20.43
N ILE A 134 -5.52 -21.96 -19.12
CA ILE A 134 -4.61 -20.98 -18.53
C ILE A 134 -3.26 -21.64 -18.22
N SER A 135 -2.16 -20.99 -18.62
CA SER A 135 -0.80 -21.49 -18.39
C SER A 135 -0.45 -21.56 -16.91
N GLN A 136 0.47 -22.47 -16.56
CA GLN A 136 0.92 -22.63 -15.18
C GLN A 136 1.64 -21.37 -14.64
N GLU A 137 2.30 -20.62 -15.53
CA GLU A 137 2.93 -19.34 -15.19
C GLU A 137 1.89 -18.32 -14.72
N LEU A 138 0.79 -18.16 -15.46
CA LEU A 138 -0.29 -17.25 -15.08
C LEU A 138 -0.99 -17.72 -13.80
N LYS A 139 -1.24 -19.02 -13.66
CA LYS A 139 -1.78 -19.62 -12.41
C LYS A 139 -0.91 -19.33 -11.20
N THR A 140 0.40 -19.35 -11.37
CA THR A 140 1.35 -19.02 -10.31
C THR A 140 1.34 -17.53 -9.97
N LYS A 141 1.23 -16.66 -11.00
CA LYS A 141 1.22 -15.21 -10.81
C LYS A 141 -0.06 -14.69 -10.14
N TYR A 142 -1.21 -15.25 -10.49
CA TYR A 142 -2.54 -14.74 -10.11
C TYR A 142 -3.21 -15.61 -9.05
N LYS A 143 -2.43 -16.05 -8.06
CA LYS A 143 -2.96 -16.73 -6.88
C LYS A 143 -3.78 -15.77 -6.03
N GLY A 144 -4.99 -16.16 -5.67
CA GLY A 144 -5.77 -15.46 -4.66
C GLY A 144 -5.18 -15.67 -3.27
N VAL A 145 -5.57 -14.83 -2.30
CA VAL A 145 -5.12 -14.91 -0.91
C VAL A 145 -5.34 -16.30 -0.28
N PHE A 146 -6.41 -16.99 -0.68
CA PHE A 146 -6.74 -18.33 -0.20
C PHE A 146 -5.92 -19.45 -0.86
N GLU A 147 -5.09 -19.10 -1.85
CA GLU A 147 -4.23 -20.01 -2.61
C GLU A 147 -2.74 -19.81 -2.26
N LEU A 148 -2.46 -18.90 -1.33
CA LEU A 148 -1.13 -18.59 -0.81
C LEU A 148 -0.88 -19.32 0.51
N ASP A 149 0.38 -19.66 0.72
CA ASP A 149 0.85 -20.15 2.02
C ASP A 149 0.97 -18.94 2.98
N PRO A 150 0.34 -18.98 4.16
CA PRO A 150 0.44 -17.90 5.14
C PRO A 150 1.80 -17.84 5.87
N GLU A 151 2.65 -18.87 5.80
CA GLU A 151 3.99 -18.92 6.41
C GLU A 151 5.07 -18.23 5.55
#